data_AF-K1S0B7-F1
#
_entry.id   AF-K1S0B7-F1
#
_cell.length_a   1.000
_cell.length_b   1.000
_cell.length_c   1.000
_cell.angle_alpha   90.00
_cell.angle_beta   90.00
_cell.angle_gamma   90.00
#
_symmetry.space_group_name_H-M   'P 1'
#
loop_
_entity.id
_entity.type
_entity.pdbx_description
1 polymer ?
#
loop_
_entity_poly.entity_id
_entity_poly.type
_entity_poly.pdbx_seq_one_letter_code
_entity_poly.pdbx_strand_id
1 'polypeptide(L)'
;VDFDRRAEDKTNSNCLILGNSGQGKSFLLKLILTNFRESGKRVISLDPEAEYEELTKALGGCYIDFMSGEYIINPLEPKSFGDADKEYDQFTPEAFRRVTRLSQHIAYLKDFFRAYKDFSDEQLDTLEIILSKLYQNFGITNYTDYDKLKPTDYPIMEDLYALLEKEYKGYQHNQKNIYREETLQELCLGLHSMCVGTES
;
A
#
# COMPACT_ATOMS: atom_id res chain seq x y z
N VAL A 1 -25.15 -6.03 -21.28
CA VAL A 1 -24.99 -4.62 -20.85
C VAL A 1 -23.71 -4.11 -21.47
N ASP A 2 -23.74 -2.96 -22.13
CA ASP A 2 -22.53 -2.31 -22.65
C ASP A 2 -21.96 -1.37 -21.58
N PHE A 3 -20.78 -1.72 -21.06
CA PHE A 3 -20.07 -0.97 -20.01
C PHE A 3 -19.29 0.24 -20.55
N ASP A 4 -19.12 0.34 -21.87
CA ASP A 4 -18.39 1.44 -22.51
C ASP A 4 -19.33 2.53 -23.02
N ARG A 5 -20.64 2.25 -23.10
CA ARG A 5 -21.64 3.22 -23.51
C ARG A 5 -21.66 4.43 -22.58
N ARG A 6 -21.54 5.62 -23.19
CA ARG A 6 -21.74 6.92 -22.54
C ARG A 6 -23.12 7.48 -22.91
N ALA A 7 -23.86 7.91 -21.91
CA ALA A 7 -25.17 8.54 -22.04
C ALA A 7 -25.41 9.46 -20.82
N GLU A 8 -26.46 10.30 -20.86
CA GLU A 8 -26.78 11.18 -19.74
C GLU A 8 -27.00 10.43 -18.41
N ASP A 9 -27.55 9.21 -18.49
CA ASP A 9 -27.76 8.29 -17.35
C ASP A 9 -26.55 7.38 -17.07
N LYS A 10 -25.49 7.45 -17.88
CA LYS A 10 -24.30 6.58 -17.82
C LYS A 10 -23.02 7.40 -17.96
N THR A 11 -22.66 8.06 -16.87
CA THR A 11 -21.51 8.98 -16.80
C THR A 11 -20.17 8.26 -16.62
N ASN A 12 -20.16 7.02 -16.12
CA ASN A 12 -18.94 6.22 -15.93
C ASN A 12 -19.17 4.72 -16.20
N SER A 13 -18.09 3.94 -16.24
CA SER A 13 -18.13 2.48 -16.48
C SER A 13 -18.17 1.64 -15.19
N ASN A 14 -18.34 2.27 -14.03
CA ASN A 14 -18.31 1.54 -12.77
C ASN A 14 -19.62 0.77 -12.59
N CYS A 15 -19.53 -0.41 -11.97
CA CYS A 15 -20.67 -1.27 -11.73
C CYS A 15 -20.65 -1.78 -10.29
N LEU A 16 -21.83 -1.78 -9.65
CA LEU A 16 -22.05 -2.38 -8.35
C LEU A 16 -22.91 -3.63 -8.53
N ILE A 17 -22.35 -4.79 -8.21
CA ILE A 17 -23.05 -6.09 -8.29
C ILE A 17 -23.32 -6.55 -6.86
N LEU A 18 -24.62 -6.64 -6.51
CA LEU A 18 -25.08 -7.09 -5.19
C LEU A 18 -25.90 -8.37 -5.33
N GLY A 19 -25.81 -9.22 -4.31
CA GLY A 19 -26.58 -10.45 -4.22
C GLY A 19 -26.17 -11.27 -3.00
N ASN A 20 -27.04 -12.13 -2.51
CA ASN A 20 -26.69 -13.03 -1.40
C ASN A 20 -25.79 -14.19 -1.89
N SER A 21 -25.21 -14.94 -0.95
CA SER A 21 -24.49 -16.17 -1.30
C SER A 21 -25.42 -17.12 -2.08
N GLY A 22 -24.89 -17.79 -3.11
CA GLY A 22 -25.64 -18.72 -3.97
C GLY A 22 -26.54 -18.08 -5.05
N GLN A 23 -26.65 -16.75 -5.12
CA GLN A 23 -27.49 -16.08 -6.14
C GLN A 23 -26.81 -15.87 -7.50
N GLY A 24 -25.66 -16.53 -7.74
CA GLY A 24 -24.97 -16.47 -9.03
C GLY A 24 -24.07 -15.25 -9.24
N LYS A 25 -23.65 -14.54 -8.17
CA LYS A 25 -22.70 -13.42 -8.27
C LYS A 25 -21.39 -13.82 -8.97
N SER A 26 -20.75 -14.87 -8.48
CA SER A 26 -19.49 -15.37 -9.05
C SER A 26 -19.67 -15.85 -10.49
N PHE A 27 -20.82 -16.47 -10.80
CA PHE A 27 -21.16 -16.88 -12.16
C PHE A 27 -21.26 -15.67 -13.10
N LEU A 28 -21.98 -14.62 -12.70
CA LEU A 28 -22.10 -13.39 -13.47
C LEU A 28 -20.74 -12.70 -13.65
N LEU A 29 -19.92 -12.61 -12.59
CA LEU A 29 -18.59 -12.02 -12.64
C LEU A 29 -17.69 -12.79 -13.62
N LYS A 30 -17.65 -14.13 -13.56
CA LYS A 30 -16.90 -14.96 -14.50
C LYS A 30 -17.26 -14.66 -15.96
N LEU A 31 -18.56 -14.53 -16.28
CA LEU A 31 -19.01 -14.15 -17.62
C LEU A 31 -18.55 -12.74 -18.02
N ILE A 32 -18.61 -11.77 -17.11
CA ILE A 32 -18.16 -10.40 -17.38
C ILE A 32 -16.64 -10.36 -17.63
N LEU A 33 -15.86 -11.04 -16.78
CA LEU A 33 -14.40 -11.10 -16.90
C LEU A 33 -13.99 -11.74 -18.24
N THR A 34 -14.62 -12.85 -18.62
CA THR A 34 -14.42 -13.48 -19.93
C THR A 34 -14.74 -12.52 -21.07
N ASN A 35 -15.91 -11.89 -21.06
CA ASN A 35 -16.30 -10.95 -22.12
C ASN A 35 -15.34 -9.76 -22.22
N PHE A 36 -14.88 -9.22 -21.08
CA PHE A 36 -13.88 -8.15 -21.08
C PHE A 36 -12.56 -8.60 -21.68
N ARG A 37 -12.10 -9.80 -21.33
CA ARG A 37 -10.87 -10.35 -21.89
C ARG A 37 -10.97 -10.58 -23.40
N GLU A 38 -12.07 -11.20 -23.85
CA GLU A 38 -12.35 -11.43 -25.27
C GLU A 38 -12.49 -10.13 -26.07
N SER A 39 -13.01 -9.07 -25.45
CA SER A 39 -13.05 -7.72 -26.05
C SER A 39 -11.69 -7.01 -26.09
N GLY A 40 -10.60 -7.67 -25.69
CA GLY A 40 -9.24 -7.13 -25.70
C GLY A 40 -8.89 -6.23 -24.50
N LYS A 41 -9.73 -6.18 -23.47
CA LYS A 41 -9.45 -5.38 -22.26
C LYS A 41 -8.45 -6.08 -21.34
N ARG A 42 -7.70 -5.27 -20.60
CA ARG A 42 -6.88 -5.74 -19.47
C ARG A 42 -7.78 -5.87 -18.25
N VAL A 43 -7.66 -7.00 -17.56
CA VAL A 43 -8.48 -7.32 -16.39
C VAL A 43 -7.53 -7.60 -15.22
N ILE A 44 -7.77 -6.93 -14.10
CA ILE A 44 -7.11 -7.18 -12.82
C ILE A 44 -8.24 -7.51 -11.84
N SER A 45 -8.11 -8.64 -11.13
CA SER A 45 -9.13 -9.11 -10.20
C SER A 45 -8.49 -9.41 -8.84
N LEU A 46 -9.17 -9.01 -7.77
CA LEU A 46 -8.83 -9.41 -6.41
C LEU A 46 -9.74 -10.59 -6.06
N ASP A 47 -9.15 -11.76 -5.81
CA ASP A 47 -9.86 -13.03 -5.67
C ASP A 47 -9.65 -13.64 -4.27
N PRO A 48 -10.31 -13.10 -3.23
CA PRO A 48 -10.12 -13.58 -1.86
C PRO A 48 -10.62 -15.02 -1.63
N GLU A 49 -11.47 -15.54 -2.51
CA GLU A 49 -12.07 -16.88 -2.39
C GLU A 49 -11.40 -17.91 -3.34
N ALA A 50 -10.34 -17.51 -4.07
CA ALA A 50 -9.64 -18.34 -5.05
C ALA A 50 -10.57 -18.98 -6.11
N GLU A 51 -11.64 -18.30 -6.50
CA GLU A 51 -12.65 -18.83 -7.44
C GLU A 51 -12.29 -18.62 -8.92
N TYR A 52 -11.29 -17.79 -9.22
CA TYR A 52 -10.94 -17.32 -10.56
C TYR A 52 -9.62 -17.88 -11.09
N GLU A 53 -8.91 -18.75 -10.34
CA GLU A 53 -7.64 -19.32 -10.78
C GLU A 53 -7.77 -20.10 -12.10
N GLU A 54 -8.68 -21.06 -12.16
CA GLU A 54 -8.91 -21.87 -13.37
C GLU A 54 -9.32 -21.01 -14.56
N LEU A 55 -10.20 -20.03 -14.34
CA LEU A 55 -10.63 -19.09 -15.37
C LEU A 55 -9.47 -18.25 -15.88
N THR A 56 -8.63 -17.75 -14.97
CA THR A 56 -7.46 -16.93 -15.30
C THR A 56 -6.50 -17.72 -16.19
N LYS A 57 -6.21 -18.98 -15.83
CA LYS A 57 -5.36 -19.88 -16.62
C LYS A 57 -5.98 -20.19 -17.99
N ALA A 58 -7.28 -20.49 -18.04
CA ALA A 58 -8.00 -20.77 -19.28
C ALA A 58 -8.00 -19.59 -20.27
N LEU A 59 -7.99 -18.36 -19.76
CA LEU A 59 -7.92 -17.13 -20.56
C LEU A 59 -6.48 -16.66 -20.86
N GLY A 60 -5.47 -17.50 -20.59
CA GLY A 60 -4.05 -17.17 -20.80
C GLY A 60 -3.53 -16.03 -19.93
N GLY A 61 -4.15 -15.82 -18.76
CA GLY A 61 -3.76 -14.83 -17.77
C GLY A 61 -2.69 -15.34 -16.81
N CYS A 62 -2.27 -14.45 -15.90
CA CYS A 62 -1.38 -14.77 -14.79
C CYS A 62 -2.18 -14.75 -13.49
N TYR A 63 -2.12 -15.85 -12.74
CA TYR A 63 -2.67 -15.91 -11.39
C TYR A 63 -1.51 -15.83 -10.40
N ILE A 64 -1.60 -14.89 -9.45
CA ILE A 64 -0.57 -14.65 -8.44
C ILE A 64 -1.14 -15.05 -7.10
N ASP A 65 -0.58 -16.09 -6.51
CA ASP A 65 -0.98 -16.56 -5.18
C ASP A 65 -0.09 -15.91 -4.10
N PHE A 66 -0.67 -14.97 -3.36
CA PHE A 66 -0.01 -14.30 -2.23
C PHE A 66 0.05 -15.14 -0.95
N MET A 67 -0.69 -16.26 -0.87
CA MET A 67 -0.67 -17.15 0.29
C MET A 67 0.52 -18.12 0.26
N SER A 68 1.06 -18.40 -0.94
CA SER A 68 2.22 -19.29 -1.14
C SER A 68 3.54 -18.74 -0.59
N GLY A 69 3.65 -17.42 -0.41
CA GLY A 69 4.91 -16.74 -0.10
C GLY A 69 5.89 -16.62 -1.28
N GLU A 70 5.59 -17.19 -2.45
CA GLU A 70 6.42 -17.05 -3.66
C GLU A 70 6.43 -15.60 -4.16
N TYR A 71 5.27 -14.95 -4.09
CA TYR A 71 5.08 -13.56 -4.50
C TYR A 71 4.78 -12.71 -3.28
N ILE A 72 5.59 -11.67 -3.07
CA ILE A 72 5.48 -10.77 -1.93
C ILE A 72 5.41 -9.33 -2.45
N ILE A 73 4.43 -8.58 -1.96
CA ILE A 73 4.36 -7.14 -2.17
C ILE A 73 5.01 -6.48 -0.95
N ASN A 74 6.08 -5.71 -1.17
CA ASN A 74 6.65 -4.86 -0.12
C ASN A 74 5.86 -3.53 -0.06
N PRO A 75 5.08 -3.26 1.00
CA PRO A 75 4.37 -1.99 1.14
C PRO A 75 5.31 -0.79 1.25
N LEU A 76 6.54 -1.00 1.73
CA LEU A 76 7.56 0.04 1.89
C LEU A 76 8.29 0.37 0.57
N GLU A 77 7.97 -0.28 -0.54
CA GLU A 77 8.49 0.11 -1.85
C GLU A 77 7.68 1.31 -2.39
N PRO A 78 8.27 2.52 -2.54
CA PRO A 78 7.51 3.69 -2.94
C PRO A 78 6.88 3.54 -4.32
N LYS A 79 5.55 3.68 -4.41
CA LYS A 79 4.84 3.63 -5.70
C LYS A 79 4.67 5.05 -6.27
N SER A 80 4.63 5.16 -7.59
CA SER A 80 4.30 6.43 -8.24
C SER A 80 2.79 6.57 -8.31
N PHE A 81 2.24 7.55 -7.59
CA PHE A 81 0.80 7.80 -7.55
C PHE A 81 0.34 8.79 -8.62
N GLY A 82 0.94 8.80 -9.82
CA GLY A 82 0.49 9.58 -10.99
C GLY A 82 0.41 11.11 -10.86
N ASP A 83 0.55 11.65 -9.66
CA ASP A 83 0.35 13.06 -9.28
C ASP A 83 1.67 13.74 -8.88
N ALA A 84 2.79 13.01 -8.87
CA ALA A 84 4.12 13.54 -8.52
C ALA A 84 4.63 14.58 -9.54
N ASP A 85 3.99 14.71 -10.71
CA ASP A 85 4.37 15.62 -11.80
C ASP A 85 3.49 16.89 -11.88
N LYS A 86 2.76 17.25 -10.82
CA LYS A 86 2.07 18.54 -10.79
C LYS A 86 3.08 19.65 -10.49
N GLU A 87 3.42 20.45 -11.51
CA GLU A 87 4.19 21.68 -11.34
C GLU A 87 3.45 22.65 -10.39
N TYR A 88 4.02 22.90 -9.20
CA TYR A 88 3.50 23.88 -8.25
C TYR A 88 4.02 25.29 -8.59
N ASP A 89 3.15 26.29 -8.46
CA ASP A 89 3.46 27.70 -8.70
C ASP A 89 4.60 28.24 -7.81
N GLN A 90 5.38 29.19 -8.33
CA GLN A 90 6.53 29.83 -7.69
C GLN A 90 6.18 30.68 -6.45
N PHE A 91 4.92 30.73 -6.04
CA PHE A 91 4.44 31.42 -4.83
C PHE A 91 4.02 30.49 -3.69
N THR A 92 3.85 29.18 -3.93
CA THR A 92 3.51 28.21 -2.87
C THR A 92 4.69 28.05 -1.89
N PRO A 93 4.55 27.95 -0.56
CA PRO A 93 5.74 27.77 0.30
C PRO A 93 6.48 26.46 -0.05
N GLU A 94 7.81 26.41 0.10
CA GLU A 94 8.65 25.26 -0.32
C GLU A 94 8.18 23.93 0.29
N ALA A 95 7.66 23.97 1.52
CA ALA A 95 7.06 22.83 2.22
C ALA A 95 5.80 22.26 1.52
N PHE A 96 5.09 23.08 0.74
CA PHE A 96 3.89 22.71 -0.01
C PHE A 96 4.16 22.51 -1.51
N ARG A 97 5.33 22.93 -2.03
CA ARG A 97 5.76 22.68 -3.42
C ARG A 97 6.34 21.27 -3.64
N ARG A 98 6.80 20.62 -2.58
CA ARG A 98 7.51 19.33 -2.67
C ARG A 98 6.63 18.19 -2.20
N VAL A 99 5.53 17.96 -2.91
CA VAL A 99 4.85 16.67 -2.81
C VAL A 99 5.70 15.66 -3.61
N THR A 100 6.75 15.13 -2.98
CA THR A 100 7.64 14.16 -3.60
C THR A 100 7.00 12.77 -3.59
N ARG A 101 7.49 11.87 -4.45
CA ARG A 101 7.08 10.46 -4.44
C ARG A 101 7.24 9.84 -3.04
N LEU A 102 8.31 10.17 -2.33
CA LEU A 102 8.54 9.68 -0.98
C LEU A 102 7.49 10.19 0.01
N SER A 103 7.19 11.50 -0.01
CA SER A 103 6.20 12.09 0.88
C SER A 103 4.79 11.57 0.62
N GLN A 104 4.40 11.40 -0.65
CA GLN A 104 3.13 10.75 -1.02
C GLN A 104 3.07 9.31 -0.51
N HIS A 105 4.17 8.57 -0.66
CA HIS A 105 4.24 7.19 -0.22
C HIS A 105 4.19 7.06 1.31
N ILE A 106 4.83 7.95 2.04
CA ILE A 106 4.74 7.98 3.51
C ILE A 106 3.29 8.28 3.96
N ALA A 107 2.59 9.20 3.30
CA ALA A 107 1.18 9.46 3.57
C ALA A 107 0.30 8.22 3.26
N TYR A 108 0.55 7.54 2.13
CA TYR A 108 -0.08 6.27 1.81
C TYR A 108 0.18 5.21 2.88
N LEU A 109 1.41 5.11 3.40
CA LEU A 109 1.75 4.18 4.47
C LEU A 109 1.00 4.48 5.76
N LYS A 110 0.79 5.76 6.09
CA LYS A 110 -0.02 6.17 7.24
C LYS A 110 -1.45 5.64 7.12
N ASP A 111 -2.06 5.77 5.95
CA ASP A 111 -3.39 5.22 5.67
C ASP A 111 -3.40 3.68 5.66
N PHE A 112 -2.34 3.06 5.14
CA PHE A 112 -2.15 1.60 5.17
C PHE A 112 -2.12 1.07 6.61
N PHE A 113 -1.33 1.68 7.50
CA PHE A 113 -1.27 1.27 8.90
C PHE A 113 -2.56 1.55 9.66
N ARG A 114 -3.24 2.67 9.37
CA ARG A 114 -4.56 2.97 9.91
C ARG A 114 -5.62 1.96 9.49
N ALA A 115 -5.55 1.42 8.26
CA ALA A 115 -6.47 0.38 7.79
C ALA A 115 -6.19 -1.00 8.43
N TYR A 116 -4.95 -1.24 8.87
CA TYR A 116 -4.57 -2.49 9.52
C TYR A 116 -5.04 -2.58 10.97
N LYS A 117 -4.91 -1.51 11.75
CA LYS A 117 -5.27 -1.47 13.17
C LYS A 117 -5.67 -0.06 13.58
N ASP A 118 -6.46 0.05 14.64
CA ASP A 118 -6.88 1.31 15.26
C ASP A 118 -5.71 2.03 15.97
N PHE A 119 -4.69 2.43 15.23
CA PHE A 119 -3.63 3.28 15.74
C PHE A 119 -4.15 4.70 16.01
N SER A 120 -3.73 5.28 17.13
CA SER A 120 -4.02 6.68 17.46
C SER A 120 -3.27 7.64 16.54
N ASP A 121 -3.73 8.89 16.45
CA ASP A 121 -3.02 9.91 15.65
C ASP A 121 -1.58 10.14 16.15
N GLU A 122 -1.33 10.08 17.47
CA GLU A 122 0.01 10.19 18.06
C GLU A 122 0.93 9.02 17.62
N GLN A 123 0.38 7.80 17.57
CA GLN A 123 1.10 6.62 17.09
C GLN A 123 1.42 6.75 15.59
N LEU A 124 0.45 7.19 14.78
CA LEU A 124 0.62 7.37 13.34
C LEU A 124 1.63 8.49 13.02
N ASP A 125 1.61 9.61 13.75
CA ASP A 125 2.57 10.69 13.60
C ASP A 125 3.99 10.25 14.03
N THR A 126 4.09 9.46 15.10
CA THR A 126 5.37 8.85 15.51
C THR A 126 5.89 7.90 14.43
N LEU A 127 5.01 7.08 13.86
CA LEU A 127 5.34 6.15 12.78
C LEU A 127 5.81 6.88 11.52
N GLU A 128 5.21 8.02 11.17
CA GLU A 128 5.62 8.87 10.06
C GLU A 128 7.08 9.38 10.21
N ILE A 129 7.46 9.78 11.43
CA ILE A 129 8.84 10.17 11.76
C ILE A 129 9.79 8.97 11.63
N ILE A 130 9.39 7.81 12.13
CA ILE A 130 10.21 6.59 12.06
C ILE A 130 10.39 6.11 10.62
N LEU A 131 9.33 6.14 9.79
CA LEU A 131 9.40 5.84 8.36
C LEU A 131 10.36 6.80 7.65
N SER A 132 10.27 8.09 7.95
CA SER A 132 11.20 9.09 7.39
C SER A 132 12.66 8.78 7.73
N LYS A 133 12.94 8.40 8.99
CA LYS A 133 14.27 7.94 9.43
C LYS A 133 14.69 6.64 8.72
N LEU A 134 13.77 5.70 8.55
CA LEU A 134 14.01 4.41 7.90
C LEU A 134 14.49 4.62 6.45
N TYR A 135 13.75 5.39 5.66
CA TYR A 135 14.15 5.67 4.28
C TYR A 135 15.49 6.41 4.21
N GLN A 136 15.75 7.35 5.12
CA GLN A 136 17.06 8.02 5.20
C GLN A 136 18.20 7.03 5.49
N ASN A 137 18.00 6.05 6.37
CA ASN A 137 19.00 5.01 6.65
C ASN A 137 19.31 4.15 5.41
N PHE A 138 18.34 4.01 4.50
CA PHE A 138 18.49 3.32 3.22
C PHE A 138 18.96 4.25 2.08
N GLY A 139 19.29 5.52 2.38
CA GLY A 139 19.72 6.50 1.37
C GLY A 139 18.59 6.96 0.44
N ILE A 140 17.34 6.67 0.78
CA ILE A 140 16.16 7.06 0.03
C ILE A 140 15.68 8.41 0.55
N THR A 141 15.65 9.39 -0.35
CA THR A 141 15.35 10.79 -0.06
C THR A 141 14.39 11.34 -1.12
N ASN A 142 14.01 12.60 -0.92
CA ASN A 142 13.20 13.37 -1.87
C ASN A 142 13.83 13.55 -3.26
N TYR A 143 15.15 13.32 -3.40
CA TYR A 143 15.89 13.48 -4.65
C TYR A 143 16.35 12.14 -5.25
N THR A 144 15.89 11.02 -4.67
CA THR A 144 16.29 9.70 -5.11
C THR A 144 15.74 9.39 -6.49
N ASP A 145 16.62 8.92 -7.35
CA ASP A 145 16.29 8.41 -8.68
C ASP A 145 15.82 6.96 -8.56
N TYR A 146 14.51 6.77 -8.50
CA TYR A 146 13.87 5.47 -8.27
C TYR A 146 14.10 4.47 -9.42
N ASP A 147 14.43 4.95 -10.63
CA ASP A 147 14.68 4.06 -11.78
C ASP A 147 15.99 3.27 -11.64
N LYS A 148 16.88 3.71 -10.72
CA LYS A 148 18.13 3.04 -10.41
C LYS A 148 18.02 2.01 -9.29
N LEU A 149 16.92 2.01 -8.54
CA LEU A 149 16.72 1.14 -7.39
C LEU A 149 16.10 -0.20 -7.80
N LYS A 150 16.56 -1.26 -7.16
CA LYS A 150 16.03 -2.61 -7.26
C LYS A 150 15.12 -2.91 -6.07
N PRO A 151 14.24 -3.94 -6.16
CA PRO A 151 13.38 -4.35 -5.05
C PRO A 151 14.13 -4.59 -3.72
N THR A 152 15.40 -5.04 -3.79
CA THR A 152 16.26 -5.30 -2.63
C THR A 152 16.87 -4.05 -1.99
N ASP A 153 16.79 -2.89 -2.65
CA ASP A 153 17.36 -1.64 -2.16
C ASP A 153 16.38 -0.87 -1.25
N TYR A 154 15.13 -1.34 -1.14
CA TYR A 154 14.09 -0.76 -0.31
C TYR A 154 14.04 -1.44 1.06
N PRO A 155 13.71 -0.70 2.13
CA PRO A 155 13.48 -1.32 3.44
C PRO A 155 12.30 -2.28 3.39
N ILE A 156 12.32 -3.29 4.26
CA ILE A 156 11.21 -4.22 4.47
C ILE A 156 10.60 -4.04 5.86
N MET A 157 9.48 -4.72 6.13
CA MET A 157 8.74 -4.61 7.39
C MET A 157 9.60 -4.97 8.61
N GLU A 158 10.54 -5.92 8.45
CA GLU A 158 11.51 -6.28 9.48
C GLU A 158 12.45 -5.10 9.83
N ASP A 159 12.95 -4.35 8.83
CA ASP A 159 13.81 -3.19 9.06
C ASP A 159 13.08 -2.08 9.83
N LEU A 160 11.80 -1.86 9.50
CA LEU A 160 10.94 -0.92 10.23
C LEU A 160 10.82 -1.34 11.69
N TYR A 161 10.58 -2.62 11.96
CA TYR A 161 10.47 -3.14 13.32
C TYR A 161 11.79 -3.03 14.09
N ALA A 162 12.90 -3.42 13.46
CA ALA A 162 14.23 -3.32 14.06
C ALA A 162 14.58 -1.85 14.42
N LEU A 163 14.20 -0.90 13.56
CA LEU A 163 14.38 0.52 13.87
C LEU A 163 13.51 0.99 15.04
N LEU A 164 12.23 0.60 15.08
CA LEU A 164 11.35 0.89 16.20
C LEU A 164 11.90 0.34 17.52
N GLU A 165 12.31 -0.93 17.52
CA GLU A 165 12.85 -1.58 18.71
C GLU A 165 14.15 -0.92 19.18
N LYS A 166 15.02 -0.53 18.24
CA LYS A 166 16.24 0.22 18.53
C LYS A 166 15.95 1.59 19.15
N GLU A 167 14.99 2.33 18.61
CA GLU A 167 14.58 3.64 19.14
C GLU A 167 13.94 3.52 20.52
N TYR A 168 13.15 2.45 20.76
CA TYR A 168 12.59 2.14 22.07
C TYR A 168 13.67 1.80 23.10
N LYS A 169 14.55 0.83 22.80
CA LYS A 169 15.67 0.45 23.70
C LYS A 169 16.66 1.58 23.95
N GLY A 170 16.81 2.48 22.97
CA GLY A 170 17.67 3.65 23.04
C GLY A 170 17.04 4.88 23.68
N TYR A 171 15.78 4.79 24.14
CA TYR A 171 15.04 5.95 24.63
C TYR A 171 15.67 6.53 25.91
N GLN A 172 16.02 7.81 25.87
CA GLN A 172 16.64 8.50 27.00
C GLN A 172 15.68 9.54 27.60
N HIS A 173 15.26 9.31 28.83
CA HIS A 173 14.30 10.15 29.56
C HIS A 173 14.79 11.58 29.84
N ASN A 174 16.10 11.79 29.82
CA ASN A 174 16.73 13.09 30.06
C ASN A 174 16.90 13.94 28.79
N GLN A 175 16.47 13.44 27.63
CA GLN A 175 16.52 14.16 26.36
C GLN A 175 15.16 14.74 25.99
N LYS A 176 15.16 15.76 25.12
CA LYS A 176 13.94 16.32 24.54
C LYS A 176 13.50 15.48 23.35
N ASN A 177 12.89 14.33 23.62
CA ASN A 177 12.35 13.45 22.60
C ASN A 177 11.07 14.04 21.99
N ILE A 178 10.87 13.82 20.69
CA ILE A 178 9.67 14.28 19.96
C ILE A 178 8.46 13.38 20.26
N TYR A 179 8.71 12.08 20.42
CA TYR A 179 7.73 11.05 20.78
C TYR A 179 7.98 10.52 22.19
N ARG A 180 6.96 9.89 22.78
CA ARG A 180 7.04 9.26 24.11
C ARG A 180 7.52 7.82 24.02
N GLU A 181 8.14 7.34 25.10
CA GLU A 181 8.54 5.94 25.23
C GLU A 181 7.33 4.98 25.12
N GLU A 182 6.22 5.33 25.77
CA GLU A 182 4.97 4.57 25.74
C GLU A 182 4.45 4.40 24.31
N THR A 183 4.46 5.46 23.50
CA THR A 183 4.05 5.40 22.09
C THR A 183 4.93 4.45 21.28
N LEU A 184 6.25 4.45 21.51
CA LEU A 184 7.16 3.50 20.86
C LEU A 184 6.88 2.06 21.30
N GLN A 185 6.60 1.84 22.59
CA GLN A 185 6.25 0.53 23.11
C GLN A 185 4.96 -0.01 22.48
N GLU A 186 3.92 0.83 22.41
CA GLU A 186 2.65 0.47 21.79
C GLU A 186 2.79 0.19 20.30
N LEU A 187 3.61 0.96 19.58
CA LEU A 187 3.93 0.70 18.18
C LEU A 187 4.67 -0.63 18.00
N CYS A 188 5.66 -0.93 18.86
CA CYS A 188 6.35 -2.23 18.84
C CYS A 188 5.35 -3.38 19.05
N LEU A 189 4.45 -3.27 20.02
CA LEU A 189 3.41 -4.28 20.27
C LEU A 189 2.40 -4.38 19.11
N GLY A 190 2.02 -3.24 18.53
CA GLY A 190 1.05 -3.17 17.44
C GLY A 190 1.55 -3.75 16.13
N LEU A 191 2.85 -3.61 15.85
CA LEU A 191 3.47 -4.00 14.59
C LEU A 191 4.20 -5.35 14.64
N HIS A 192 4.48 -5.90 15.83
CA HIS A 192 5.21 -7.17 15.98
C HIS A 192 4.66 -8.28 15.09
N SER A 193 3.35 -8.55 15.17
CA SER A 193 2.71 -9.64 14.41
C SER A 193 2.83 -9.47 12.89
N MET A 194 2.85 -8.24 12.40
CA MET A 194 2.92 -7.93 10.96
C MET A 194 4.36 -7.96 10.45
N CYS A 195 5.31 -7.49 11.25
CA CYS A 195 6.69 -7.31 10.81
C CYS A 195 7.58 -8.53 11.04
N VAL A 196 7.36 -9.28 12.12
CA VAL A 196 8.22 -10.39 12.56
C VAL A 196 7.46 -11.73 12.52
N GLY A 197 6.16 -11.70 12.28
CA GLY A 197 5.28 -12.86 12.29
C GLY A 197 4.92 -13.32 13.71
N THR A 198 3.98 -14.26 13.79
CA THR A 198 3.52 -14.86 15.05
C THR A 198 4.35 -16.06 15.50
N GLU A 199 5.27 -16.54 14.66
CA GLU A 199 6.07 -17.77 14.88
C GLU A 199 7.52 -17.51 15.30
N SER A 200 7.88 -16.25 15.58
CA SER A 200 9.21 -15.85 16.05
C SER A 200 9.37 -15.93 17.56
#